data_AF-A0A847V7V3-F1
#
_entry.id   AF-A0A847V7V3-F1
#
_cell.length_a   1.000
_cell.length_b   1.000
_cell.length_c   1.000
_cell.angle_alpha   90.00
_cell.angle_beta   90.00
_cell.angle_gamma   90.00
#
_symmetry.space_group_name_H-M   'P 1'
#
loop_
_entity.id
_entity.type
_entity.pdbx_description
1 polymer ?
#
loop_
_entity_poly.entity_id
_entity_poly.type
_entity_poly.pdbx_seq_one_letter_code
_entity_poly.pdbx_strand_id
1 'polypeptide(L)'
;MQRLRAILVVAVAAVLAAGCASPPSPDGVPYVPTTGAPTVAGDQPAVLAVLVADVNRTLEELDRNVASAATELGSTGLSGAGADTVLARLAASSPHLADAVTIKPDGRIAAARPEEFAGIVGSPAGDQALVRAGIEGGGPVMSGVFRAVEGFDAVSLSHPVRGPDGAILGLVSVLVEPELLFADRVDRAVSGTTLAAWAMTPDGLVLYDADPGRIGRNVVTDPAYEGYPEFVATAERIGAEPAGSGSYTIAPPGGAAVKQEVAWATAGLHGAAWRVVVVRAG
;
A
#
# COMPACT_ATOMS: atom_id res chain seq x y z
N MET A 1 -27.90 -32.63 53.48
CA MET A 1 -27.96 -32.48 52.00
C MET A 1 -27.74 -31.00 51.67
N GLN A 2 -27.03 -30.69 50.57
CA GLN A 2 -26.79 -29.36 49.96
C GLN A 2 -26.00 -28.33 50.82
N ARG A 3 -24.67 -28.16 50.66
CA ARG A 3 -23.96 -27.36 49.64
C ARG A 3 -24.65 -26.03 49.29
N LEU A 4 -24.07 -24.89 49.70
CA LEU A 4 -24.09 -23.66 48.89
C LEU A 4 -22.81 -22.84 49.18
N ARG A 5 -21.93 -22.77 48.17
CA ARG A 5 -20.77 -21.87 48.13
C ARG A 5 -21.27 -20.50 47.70
N ALA A 6 -20.99 -19.45 48.46
CA ALA A 6 -21.25 -18.08 48.04
C ALA A 6 -20.26 -17.71 46.91
N ILE A 7 -20.80 -17.46 45.71
CA ILE A 7 -20.04 -16.97 44.56
C ILE A 7 -20.07 -15.44 44.59
N LEU A 8 -18.88 -14.87 44.58
CA LEU A 8 -18.59 -13.46 44.42
C LEU A 8 -19.06 -13.00 43.02
N VAL A 9 -20.08 -12.15 42.95
CA VAL A 9 -20.47 -11.48 41.69
C VAL A 9 -19.79 -10.11 41.68
N VAL A 10 -18.66 -10.03 41.00
CA VAL A 10 -18.08 -8.75 40.57
C VAL A 10 -18.77 -8.40 39.25
N ALA A 11 -19.68 -7.43 39.28
CA ALA A 11 -20.27 -6.85 38.09
C ALA A 11 -19.22 -5.95 37.41
N VAL A 12 -18.54 -6.49 36.39
CA VAL A 12 -17.78 -5.67 35.44
C VAL A 12 -18.76 -5.16 34.39
N ALA A 13 -19.04 -3.86 34.43
CA ALA A 13 -19.78 -3.17 33.39
C ALA A 13 -18.95 -3.19 32.10
N ALA A 14 -19.41 -3.96 31.11
CA ALA A 14 -18.83 -3.96 29.77
C ALA A 14 -19.22 -2.66 29.06
N VAL A 15 -18.22 -1.82 28.80
CA VAL A 15 -18.32 -0.71 27.85
C VAL A 15 -18.39 -1.32 26.45
N LEU A 16 -19.56 -1.22 25.81
CA LEU A 16 -19.76 -1.65 24.43
C LEU A 16 -19.07 -0.66 23.48
N ALA A 17 -17.82 -0.94 23.12
CA ALA A 17 -17.22 -0.43 21.89
C ALA A 17 -17.53 -1.46 20.79
N ALA A 18 -18.49 -1.14 19.92
CA ALA A 18 -18.82 -1.96 18.76
C ALA A 18 -17.70 -1.81 17.71
N GLY A 19 -16.68 -2.67 17.81
CA GLY A 19 -15.69 -2.87 16.75
C GLY A 19 -16.29 -3.70 15.61
N CYS A 20 -16.17 -3.19 14.39
CA CYS A 20 -16.67 -3.80 13.15
C CYS A 20 -16.09 -5.21 12.94
N ALA A 21 -16.93 -6.21 12.69
CA ALA A 21 -16.49 -7.58 12.40
C ALA A 21 -16.10 -7.73 10.93
N SER A 22 -14.80 -7.62 10.66
CA SER A 22 -14.14 -8.21 9.49
C SER A 22 -14.06 -9.75 9.66
N PRO A 23 -13.77 -10.56 8.62
CA PRO A 23 -13.52 -11.99 8.84
C PRO A 23 -12.42 -12.17 9.90
N PRO A 24 -12.52 -13.20 10.76
CA PRO A 24 -11.64 -13.36 11.92
C PRO A 24 -10.16 -13.41 11.48
N SER A 25 -9.32 -12.64 12.16
CA SER A 25 -7.86 -12.79 12.09
C SER A 25 -7.48 -14.15 12.71
N PRO A 26 -6.48 -14.90 12.20
CA PRO A 26 -6.08 -16.20 12.77
C PRO A 26 -5.71 -16.15 14.26
N ASP A 27 -5.28 -14.97 14.74
CA ASP A 27 -4.72 -14.79 16.09
C ASP A 27 -5.50 -13.82 17.00
N GLY A 28 -6.66 -13.30 16.56
CA GLY A 28 -7.64 -12.65 17.44
C GLY A 28 -7.25 -11.34 18.14
N VAL A 29 -6.26 -10.59 17.64
CA VAL A 29 -5.85 -9.31 18.27
C VAL A 29 -6.63 -8.12 17.68
N PRO A 30 -7.30 -7.29 18.51
CA PRO A 30 -8.02 -6.11 18.04
C PRO A 30 -7.09 -4.91 17.74
N TYR A 31 -7.37 -4.22 16.63
CA TYR A 31 -6.71 -2.97 16.20
C TYR A 31 -7.13 -1.77 17.08
N VAL A 32 -6.18 -0.87 17.39
CA VAL A 32 -6.41 0.37 18.17
C VAL A 32 -6.02 1.59 17.30
N PRO A 33 -6.95 2.52 16.98
CA PRO A 33 -6.68 3.71 16.16
C PRO A 33 -5.68 4.67 16.80
N THR A 34 -4.81 5.32 16.01
CA THR A 34 -3.83 6.29 16.49
C THR A 34 -4.02 7.65 15.81
N THR A 35 -4.97 8.41 16.37
CA THR A 35 -5.14 9.87 16.23
C THR A 35 -5.55 10.46 14.87
N GLY A 36 -6.80 10.91 14.82
CA GLY A 36 -7.34 11.86 13.84
C GLY A 36 -8.86 11.91 13.96
N ALA A 37 -9.46 13.11 13.98
CA ALA A 37 -10.91 13.24 13.81
C ALA A 37 -11.22 13.09 12.31
N PRO A 38 -12.27 12.34 11.92
CA PRO A 38 -12.56 12.07 10.52
C PRO A 38 -12.90 13.36 9.78
N THR A 39 -12.26 13.59 8.64
CA THR A 39 -12.43 14.81 7.83
C THR A 39 -13.85 14.91 7.24
N VAL A 40 -14.58 13.79 7.15
CA VAL A 40 -15.96 13.73 6.66
C VAL A 40 -16.77 12.79 7.55
N ALA A 41 -17.95 13.23 8.00
CA ALA A 41 -18.81 12.46 8.89
C ALA A 41 -19.45 11.25 8.18
N GLY A 42 -18.79 10.09 8.23
CA GLY A 42 -19.39 8.78 7.93
C GLY A 42 -20.02 8.61 6.55
N ASP A 43 -19.74 9.49 5.59
CA ASP A 43 -20.19 9.40 4.20
C ASP A 43 -19.16 8.61 3.38
N GLN A 44 -19.56 7.43 2.91
CA GLN A 44 -18.67 6.43 2.33
C GLN A 44 -18.07 6.90 0.98
N PRO A 45 -18.87 7.38 0.01
CA PRO A 45 -18.33 8.02 -1.19
C PRO A 45 -17.36 9.18 -0.92
N ALA A 46 -17.64 10.03 0.06
CA ALA A 46 -16.76 11.17 0.37
C ALA A 46 -15.43 10.71 0.99
N VAL A 47 -15.46 9.75 1.91
CA VAL A 47 -14.24 9.14 2.47
C VAL A 47 -13.41 8.47 1.38
N LEU A 48 -14.05 7.73 0.47
CA LEU A 48 -13.37 7.11 -0.67
C LEU A 48 -12.69 8.17 -1.57
N ALA A 49 -13.39 9.26 -1.88
CA ALA A 49 -12.85 10.34 -2.69
C ALA A 49 -11.63 11.01 -2.03
N VAL A 50 -11.68 11.25 -0.72
CA VAL A 50 -10.56 11.80 0.05
C VAL A 50 -9.36 10.85 0.00
N LEU A 51 -9.57 9.56 0.26
CA LEU A 51 -8.50 8.56 0.24
C LEU A 51 -7.81 8.47 -1.13
N VAL A 52 -8.58 8.36 -2.21
CA VAL A 52 -8.01 8.29 -3.57
C VAL A 52 -7.25 9.57 -3.92
N ALA A 53 -7.81 10.74 -3.59
CA ALA A 53 -7.14 12.01 -3.84
C ALA A 53 -5.83 12.14 -3.03
N ASP A 54 -5.83 11.70 -1.77
CA ASP A 54 -4.65 11.72 -0.91
C ASP A 54 -3.54 10.78 -1.39
N VAL A 55 -3.91 9.58 -1.82
CA VAL A 55 -2.97 8.61 -2.38
C VAL A 55 -2.36 9.15 -3.67
N ASN A 56 -3.18 9.60 -4.62
CA ASN A 56 -2.70 10.12 -5.91
C ASN A 56 -1.78 11.34 -5.73
N ARG A 57 -2.15 12.29 -4.86
CA ARG A 57 -1.28 13.45 -4.57
C ARG A 57 0.08 13.03 -4.05
N THR A 58 0.11 12.02 -3.19
CA THR A 58 1.36 11.52 -2.61
C THR A 58 2.21 10.85 -3.68
N LEU A 59 1.61 10.02 -4.54
CA LEU A 59 2.31 9.41 -5.67
C LEU A 59 2.86 10.47 -6.64
N GLU A 60 2.09 11.53 -6.93
CA GLU A 60 2.52 12.66 -7.77
C GLU A 60 3.64 13.50 -7.10
N GLU A 61 3.63 13.64 -5.78
CA GLU A 61 4.73 14.28 -5.03
C GLU A 61 6.01 13.46 -5.11
N LEU A 62 5.92 12.14 -4.88
CA LEU A 62 7.05 11.22 -5.05
C LEU A 62 7.57 11.27 -6.50
N ASP A 63 6.68 11.25 -7.48
CA ASP A 63 7.05 11.32 -8.90
C ASP A 63 7.87 12.55 -9.24
N ARG A 64 7.43 13.73 -8.77
CA ARG A 64 8.16 14.99 -8.95
C ARG A 64 9.52 14.97 -8.26
N ASN A 65 9.61 14.39 -7.07
CA ASN A 65 10.87 14.27 -6.34
C ASN A 65 11.86 13.37 -7.10
N VAL A 66 11.40 12.23 -7.61
CA VAL A 66 12.21 11.30 -8.41
C VAL A 66 12.62 11.94 -9.74
N ALA A 67 11.74 12.69 -10.41
CA ALA A 67 12.07 13.45 -11.63
C ALA A 67 13.14 14.52 -11.39
N SER A 68 13.05 15.26 -10.28
CA SER A 68 14.06 16.26 -9.88
C SER A 68 15.40 15.60 -9.64
N ALA A 69 15.42 14.48 -8.90
CA ALA A 69 16.63 13.70 -8.68
C ALA A 69 17.22 13.19 -9.99
N ALA A 70 16.40 12.71 -10.93
CA ALA A 70 16.85 12.25 -12.24
C ALA A 70 17.55 13.36 -13.03
N THR A 71 17.03 14.60 -12.93
CA THR A 71 17.62 15.78 -13.58
C THR A 71 18.99 16.12 -12.99
N GLU A 72 19.12 16.11 -11.66
CA GLU A 72 20.40 16.39 -10.99
C GLU A 72 21.44 15.29 -11.25
N LEU A 73 21.01 14.02 -11.25
CA LEU A 73 21.85 12.87 -11.57
C LEU A 73 22.36 12.89 -13.01
N GLY A 74 21.67 13.58 -13.91
CA GLY A 74 22.14 13.83 -15.28
C GLY A 74 23.46 14.57 -15.33
N SER A 75 23.75 15.40 -14.32
CA SER A 75 25.00 16.15 -14.20
C SER A 75 26.04 15.46 -13.31
N THR A 76 25.60 14.79 -12.23
CA THR A 76 26.52 14.14 -11.28
C THR A 76 26.94 12.74 -11.68
N GLY A 77 26.21 12.12 -12.61
CA GLY A 77 26.32 10.69 -12.91
C GLY A 77 25.57 9.83 -11.89
N LEU A 78 25.63 8.51 -12.11
CA LEU A 78 24.86 7.53 -11.32
C LEU A 78 25.53 7.08 -10.02
N SER A 79 26.81 7.40 -9.78
CA SER A 79 27.53 6.96 -8.59
C SER A 79 28.57 7.99 -8.14
N GLY A 80 29.10 7.81 -6.93
CA GLY A 80 30.05 8.74 -6.31
C GLY A 80 29.36 9.83 -5.49
N ALA A 81 30.15 10.71 -4.88
CA ALA A 81 29.68 11.63 -3.83
C ALA A 81 28.52 12.55 -4.25
N GLY A 82 28.48 12.97 -5.52
CA GLY A 82 27.39 13.78 -6.05
C GLY A 82 26.08 13.00 -6.12
N ALA A 83 26.11 11.79 -6.68
CA ALA A 83 24.95 10.90 -6.75
C ALA A 83 24.46 10.52 -5.34
N ASP A 84 25.38 10.21 -4.44
CA ASP A 84 25.08 9.87 -3.04
C ASP A 84 24.33 10.99 -2.32
N THR A 85 24.71 12.25 -2.57
CA THR A 85 24.05 13.43 -2.00
C THR A 85 22.62 13.56 -2.51
N VAL A 86 22.41 13.36 -3.81
CA VAL A 86 21.07 13.41 -4.43
C VAL A 86 20.19 12.27 -3.90
N LEU A 87 20.71 11.04 -3.87
CA LEU A 87 19.98 9.86 -3.38
C LEU A 87 19.63 9.97 -1.90
N ALA A 88 20.54 10.43 -1.05
CA ALA A 88 20.26 10.59 0.38
C ALA A 88 19.12 11.60 0.63
N ARG A 89 19.11 12.70 -0.13
CA ARG A 89 18.02 13.69 -0.06
C ARG A 89 16.71 13.11 -0.60
N LEU A 90 16.76 12.32 -1.68
CA LEU A 90 15.57 11.67 -2.26
C LEU A 90 14.97 10.65 -1.29
N ALA A 91 15.77 9.76 -0.71
CA ALA A 91 15.32 8.79 0.28
C ALA A 91 14.68 9.46 1.50
N ALA A 92 15.25 10.58 1.98
CA ALA A 92 14.71 11.35 3.08
C ALA A 92 13.50 12.25 2.72
N SER A 93 13.07 12.29 1.45
CA SER A 93 12.02 13.20 0.99
C SER A 93 10.61 12.82 1.43
N SER A 94 10.42 11.58 1.87
CA SER A 94 9.13 11.07 2.34
C SER A 94 9.34 9.90 3.30
N PRO A 95 8.53 9.80 4.38
CA PRO A 95 8.58 8.66 5.29
C PRO A 95 8.06 7.35 4.67
N HIS A 96 7.51 7.41 3.45
CA HIS A 96 6.98 6.25 2.72
C HIS A 96 8.04 5.57 1.83
N LEU A 97 9.28 6.07 1.83
CA LEU A 97 10.38 5.53 1.05
C LEU A 97 11.31 4.73 1.95
N ALA A 98 11.58 3.50 1.56
CA ALA A 98 12.61 2.70 2.22
C ALA A 98 14.00 3.15 1.77
N ASP A 99 14.18 3.37 0.46
CA ASP A 99 15.46 3.71 -0.13
C ASP A 99 15.34 4.58 -1.40
N ALA A 100 16.50 4.95 -1.93
CA ALA A 100 16.69 5.51 -3.25
C ALA A 100 17.96 4.92 -3.89
N VAL A 101 17.84 4.46 -5.12
CA VAL A 101 18.94 3.84 -5.87
C VAL A 101 19.11 4.43 -7.25
N THR A 102 20.31 4.32 -7.81
CA THR A 102 20.52 4.43 -9.25
C THR A 102 20.75 3.06 -9.87
N ILE A 103 20.30 2.89 -11.11
CA ILE A 103 20.38 1.63 -11.84
C ILE A 103 21.06 1.91 -13.18
N LYS A 104 22.10 1.13 -13.49
CA LYS A 104 22.81 1.21 -14.77
C LYS A 104 21.97 0.64 -15.93
N PRO A 105 22.33 0.91 -17.19
CA PRO A 105 21.62 0.37 -18.35
C PRO A 105 21.61 -1.16 -18.43
N ASP A 106 22.57 -1.83 -17.77
CA ASP A 106 22.63 -3.29 -17.64
C ASP A 106 21.71 -3.86 -16.53
N GLY A 107 20.89 -3.00 -15.91
CA GLY A 107 19.92 -3.37 -14.89
C GLY A 107 20.50 -3.60 -13.49
N ARG A 108 21.76 -3.23 -13.25
CA ARG A 108 22.43 -3.39 -11.95
C ARG A 108 22.48 -2.08 -11.17
N ILE A 109 22.34 -2.18 -9.85
CA ILE A 109 22.38 -1.02 -8.94
C ILE A 109 23.77 -0.40 -8.95
N ALA A 110 23.86 0.92 -9.15
CA ALA A 110 25.10 1.70 -9.19
C ALA A 110 25.41 2.39 -7.86
N ALA A 111 24.39 2.88 -7.16
CA ALA A 111 24.49 3.49 -5.83
C ALA A 111 23.15 3.30 -5.09
N ALA A 112 23.20 3.30 -3.76
CA ALA A 112 22.05 3.10 -2.89
C ALA A 112 22.15 3.97 -1.63
N ARG A 113 21.02 4.55 -1.21
CA ARG A 113 20.88 5.32 0.02
C ARG A 113 19.54 4.98 0.70
N PRO A 114 19.45 4.97 2.05
CA PRO A 114 20.51 5.26 3.02
C PRO A 114 21.69 4.27 3.03
N GLU A 115 22.78 4.58 3.75
CA GLU A 115 24.04 3.79 3.77
C GLU A 115 23.83 2.32 4.18
N GLU A 116 22.80 2.02 4.96
CA GLU A 116 22.44 0.66 5.33
C GLU A 116 22.12 -0.24 4.12
N PHE A 117 21.68 0.35 3.00
CA PHE A 117 21.45 -0.36 1.75
C PHE A 117 22.70 -0.44 0.86
N ALA A 118 23.88 0.05 1.26
CA ALA A 118 25.09 -0.02 0.44
C ALA A 118 25.47 -1.47 0.02
N GLY A 119 25.03 -2.47 0.81
CA GLY A 119 25.26 -3.90 0.52
C GLY A 119 24.60 -4.41 -0.78
N ILE A 120 23.57 -3.72 -1.30
CA ILE A 120 22.91 -4.13 -2.55
C ILE A 120 23.62 -3.62 -3.81
N VAL A 121 24.58 -2.70 -3.66
CA VAL A 121 25.26 -2.09 -4.81
C VAL A 121 25.93 -3.15 -5.66
N GLY A 122 25.71 -3.04 -6.96
CA GLY A 122 26.14 -4.02 -7.93
C GLY A 122 25.16 -5.17 -8.12
N SER A 123 24.12 -5.37 -7.30
CA SER A 123 23.13 -6.44 -7.53
C SER A 123 22.19 -6.10 -8.70
N PRO A 124 21.56 -7.10 -9.36
CA PRO A 124 20.46 -6.85 -10.29
C PRO A 124 19.28 -6.22 -9.54
N ALA A 125 18.66 -5.17 -10.10
CA ALA A 125 17.39 -4.65 -9.59
C ALA A 125 16.26 -5.70 -9.68
N GLY A 126 15.26 -5.64 -8.80
CA GLY A 126 14.23 -6.69 -8.70
C GLY A 126 13.40 -6.88 -9.97
N ASP A 127 12.76 -5.81 -10.46
CA ASP A 127 11.89 -5.86 -11.66
C ASP A 127 12.67 -5.49 -12.94
N GLN A 128 13.42 -6.45 -13.47
CA GLN A 128 14.22 -6.27 -14.68
C GLN A 128 13.38 -5.92 -15.92
N ALA A 129 12.11 -6.34 -15.97
CA ALA A 129 11.22 -6.02 -17.09
C ALA A 129 10.84 -4.55 -17.07
N LEU A 130 10.48 -4.02 -15.91
CA LEU A 130 10.16 -2.61 -15.75
C LEU A 130 11.40 -1.72 -15.92
N VAL A 131 12.56 -2.15 -15.42
CA VAL A 131 13.83 -1.45 -15.63
C VAL A 131 14.12 -1.29 -17.12
N ARG A 132 13.97 -2.37 -17.90
CA ARG A 132 14.11 -2.32 -19.35
C ARG A 132 13.10 -1.35 -19.98
N ALA A 133 11.84 -1.40 -19.57
CA ALA A 133 10.81 -0.50 -20.08
C ALA A 133 11.14 0.98 -19.80
N GLY A 134 11.67 1.31 -18.62
CA GLY A 134 12.10 2.67 -18.28
C GLY A 134 13.29 3.15 -19.13
N ILE A 135 14.26 2.28 -19.39
CA ILE A 135 15.44 2.59 -20.21
C ILE A 135 15.06 2.74 -21.69
N GLU A 136 14.33 1.78 -22.25
CA GLU A 136 13.98 1.74 -23.67
C GLU A 136 12.88 2.75 -24.03
N GLY A 137 11.88 2.91 -23.15
CA GLY A 137 10.79 3.86 -23.35
C GLY A 137 11.19 5.31 -23.04
N GLY A 138 12.19 5.50 -22.17
CA GLY A 138 12.64 6.83 -21.76
C GLY A 138 11.60 7.64 -20.98
N GLY A 139 10.57 6.99 -20.46
CA GLY A 139 9.56 7.60 -19.58
C GLY A 139 9.68 7.08 -18.15
N PRO A 140 9.00 7.75 -17.20
CA PRO A 140 8.87 7.23 -15.85
C PRO A 140 8.02 5.95 -15.84
N VAL A 141 8.31 5.09 -14.87
CA VAL A 141 7.67 3.77 -14.72
C VAL A 141 7.39 3.48 -13.24
N MET A 142 6.29 2.78 -12.97
CA MET A 142 5.92 2.28 -11.65
C MET A 142 5.64 0.79 -11.72
N SER A 143 6.19 -0.02 -10.81
CA SER A 143 6.03 -1.48 -10.82
C SER A 143 4.69 -1.93 -10.24
N GLY A 144 4.39 -3.23 -10.42
CA GLY A 144 3.54 -3.95 -9.47
C GLY A 144 4.29 -4.23 -8.16
N VAL A 145 3.64 -4.90 -7.20
CA VAL A 145 4.33 -5.35 -5.98
C VAL A 145 5.31 -6.47 -6.35
N PHE A 146 6.54 -6.36 -5.87
CA PHE A 146 7.57 -7.40 -6.02
C PHE A 146 8.41 -7.51 -4.74
N ARG A 147 9.04 -8.66 -4.56
CA ARG A 147 10.04 -8.85 -3.51
C ARG A 147 11.32 -8.10 -3.88
N ALA A 148 11.60 -7.04 -3.15
CA ALA A 148 12.80 -6.23 -3.33
C ALA A 148 14.05 -6.98 -2.85
N VAL A 149 15.23 -6.59 -3.35
CA VAL A 149 16.52 -7.21 -2.98
C VAL A 149 16.85 -6.97 -1.49
N GLU A 150 16.28 -5.90 -0.96
CA GLU A 150 16.28 -5.42 0.41
C GLU A 150 15.50 -6.35 1.35
N GLY A 151 14.63 -7.22 0.81
CA GLY A 151 14.01 -8.33 1.54
C GLY A 151 12.53 -8.19 1.86
N PHE A 152 11.91 -7.06 1.52
CA PHE A 152 10.48 -6.78 1.73
C PHE A 152 9.73 -6.59 0.40
N ASP A 153 8.39 -6.67 0.46
CA ASP A 153 7.53 -6.48 -0.71
C ASP A 153 7.25 -4.99 -0.92
N ALA A 154 7.51 -4.49 -2.13
CA ALA A 154 7.45 -3.06 -2.42
C ALA A 154 7.02 -2.78 -3.86
N VAL A 155 6.75 -1.51 -4.13
CA VAL A 155 6.57 -0.98 -5.47
C VAL A 155 7.69 0.00 -5.77
N SER A 156 8.31 -0.11 -6.94
CA SER A 156 9.32 0.83 -7.39
C SER A 156 8.71 1.94 -8.23
N LEU A 157 9.19 3.17 -8.05
CA LEU A 157 8.91 4.31 -8.91
C LEU A 157 10.23 4.83 -9.46
N SER A 158 10.36 4.87 -10.79
CA SER A 158 11.64 5.14 -11.44
C SER A 158 11.52 6.19 -12.54
N HIS A 159 12.54 7.04 -12.65
CA HIS A 159 12.73 7.96 -13.77
C HIS A 159 14.06 7.71 -14.50
N PRO A 160 14.09 7.87 -15.82
CA PRO A 160 15.33 7.81 -16.59
C PRO A 160 16.21 9.03 -16.34
N VAL A 161 17.48 8.77 -16.04
CA VAL A 161 18.52 9.79 -15.89
C VAL A 161 19.09 10.08 -17.26
N ARG A 162 19.04 11.35 -17.69
CA ARG A 162 19.58 11.79 -18.98
C ARG A 162 20.84 12.62 -18.80
N GLY A 163 21.90 12.27 -19.52
CA GLY A 163 23.13 13.04 -19.57
C GLY A 163 22.97 14.35 -20.34
N PRO A 164 24.00 15.21 -20.35
CA PRO A 164 23.97 16.51 -21.05
C PRO A 164 23.77 16.40 -22.57
N ASP A 165 24.12 15.26 -23.15
CA ASP A 165 23.92 14.91 -24.57
C ASP A 165 22.51 14.34 -24.86
N GLY A 166 21.67 14.21 -23.84
CA GLY A 166 20.33 13.63 -23.93
C GLY A 166 20.29 12.10 -23.88
N ALA A 167 21.44 11.42 -23.79
CA ALA A 167 21.50 9.97 -23.68
C ALA A 167 21.02 9.49 -22.31
N ILE A 168 20.30 8.37 -22.28
CA ILE A 168 19.88 7.75 -21.02
C ILE A 168 21.09 7.08 -20.39
N LEU A 169 21.54 7.60 -19.25
CA LEU A 169 22.64 7.06 -18.47
C LEU A 169 22.21 5.82 -17.66
N GLY A 170 20.93 5.76 -17.30
CA GLY A 170 20.32 4.72 -16.47
C GLY A 170 19.01 5.21 -15.85
N LEU A 171 18.64 4.68 -14.69
CA LEU A 171 17.47 5.08 -13.92
C LEU A 171 17.87 5.59 -12.53
N VAL A 172 17.01 6.43 -11.96
CA VAL A 172 16.90 6.62 -10.51
C VAL A 172 15.58 6.00 -10.08
N SER A 173 15.57 5.31 -8.95
CA SER A 173 14.43 4.55 -8.45
C SER A 173 14.28 4.72 -6.94
N VAL A 174 13.05 4.65 -6.45
CA VAL A 174 12.73 4.59 -5.02
C VAL A 174 11.78 3.41 -4.78
N LEU A 175 11.90 2.76 -3.62
CA LEU A 175 10.93 1.78 -3.16
C LEU A 175 9.88 2.42 -2.26
N VAL A 176 8.62 2.24 -2.65
CA VAL A 176 7.41 2.65 -1.93
C VAL A 176 6.78 1.42 -1.30
N GLU A 177 6.53 1.47 0.00
CA GLU A 177 5.75 0.46 0.72
C GLU A 177 4.27 0.88 0.70
N PRO A 178 3.39 0.19 -0.06
CA PRO A 178 1.99 0.60 -0.17
C PRO A 178 1.28 0.62 1.19
N GLU A 179 1.58 -0.33 2.07
CA GLU A 179 1.03 -0.40 3.43
C GLU A 179 1.23 0.93 4.18
N LEU A 180 2.47 1.43 4.24
CA LEU A 180 2.80 2.69 4.92
C LEU A 180 2.16 3.90 4.25
N LEU A 181 1.97 3.86 2.92
CA LEU A 181 1.27 4.90 2.19
C LEU A 181 -0.21 4.94 2.59
N PHE A 182 -0.85 3.78 2.78
CA PHE A 182 -2.27 3.72 3.14
C PHE A 182 -2.56 3.91 4.63
N ALA A 183 -1.75 3.37 5.54
CA ALA A 183 -2.06 3.27 6.97
C ALA A 183 -2.51 4.60 7.61
N ASP A 184 -1.67 5.64 7.56
CA ASP A 184 -1.98 6.95 8.15
C ASP A 184 -3.16 7.66 7.47
N ARG A 185 -3.39 7.38 6.18
CA ARG A 185 -4.48 7.99 5.40
C ARG A 185 -5.80 7.33 5.77
N VAL A 186 -5.82 6.01 5.86
CA VAL A 186 -7.00 5.25 6.25
C VAL A 186 -7.38 5.55 7.68
N ASP A 187 -6.44 5.49 8.64
CA ASP A 187 -6.74 5.76 10.05
C ASP A 187 -7.40 7.15 10.22
N ARG A 188 -6.82 8.19 9.62
CA ARG A 188 -7.40 9.54 9.66
C ARG A 188 -8.76 9.65 8.97
N ALA A 189 -8.98 8.90 7.89
CA ALA A 189 -10.21 8.99 7.11
C ALA A 189 -11.39 8.25 7.76
N VAL A 190 -11.13 7.16 8.48
CA VAL A 190 -12.19 6.29 9.02
C VAL A 190 -12.31 6.31 10.55
N SER A 191 -11.31 6.80 11.27
CA SER A 191 -11.33 6.93 12.74
C SER A 191 -12.60 7.64 13.21
N GLY A 192 -13.26 7.11 14.24
CA GLY A 192 -14.51 7.67 14.77
C GLY A 192 -15.74 7.46 13.88
N THR A 193 -15.64 6.70 12.79
CA THR A 193 -16.77 6.29 11.94
C THR A 193 -17.02 4.78 12.03
N THR A 194 -18.11 4.29 11.41
CA THR A 194 -18.37 2.85 11.23
C THR A 194 -17.81 2.31 9.91
N LEU A 195 -17.02 3.12 9.20
CA LEU A 195 -16.41 2.73 7.94
C LEU A 195 -15.09 2.01 8.18
N ALA A 196 -14.74 1.14 7.26
CA ALA A 196 -13.41 0.56 7.14
C ALA A 196 -12.90 0.81 5.72
N ALA A 197 -11.58 0.74 5.51
CA ALA A 197 -11.01 0.80 4.18
C ALA A 197 -9.87 -0.19 4.02
N TRP A 198 -9.70 -0.68 2.80
CA TRP A 198 -8.64 -1.58 2.39
C TRP A 198 -8.28 -1.31 0.93
N ALA A 199 -7.14 -1.82 0.47
CA ALA A 199 -6.69 -1.63 -0.91
C ALA A 199 -6.10 -2.90 -1.49
N MET A 200 -6.26 -3.07 -2.80
CA MET A 200 -5.67 -4.20 -3.53
C MET A 200 -5.24 -3.82 -4.94
N THR A 201 -4.37 -4.62 -5.55
CA THR A 201 -4.12 -4.57 -6.99
C THR A 201 -5.32 -5.12 -7.80
N PRO A 202 -5.40 -4.86 -9.11
CA PRO A 202 -6.48 -5.34 -9.96
C PRO A 202 -6.61 -6.87 -10.01
N ASP A 203 -5.51 -7.60 -9.80
CA ASP A 203 -5.48 -9.06 -9.71
C ASP A 203 -5.77 -9.61 -8.30
N GLY A 204 -6.04 -8.73 -7.33
CA GLY A 204 -6.54 -9.11 -6.01
C GLY A 204 -5.49 -9.21 -4.90
N LEU A 205 -4.23 -8.83 -5.13
CA LEU A 205 -3.22 -8.76 -4.08
C LEU A 205 -3.54 -7.61 -3.12
N VAL A 206 -3.75 -7.91 -1.84
CA VAL A 206 -4.03 -6.90 -0.81
C VAL A 206 -2.76 -6.09 -0.52
N LEU A 207 -2.87 -4.79 -0.75
CA LEU A 207 -1.83 -3.79 -0.50
C LEU A 207 -1.91 -3.22 0.91
N TYR A 208 -3.13 -3.16 1.45
CA TYR A 208 -3.42 -2.64 2.77
C TYR A 208 -4.75 -3.20 3.28
N ASP A 209 -4.79 -3.59 4.55
CA ASP A 209 -5.99 -3.90 5.34
C ASP A 209 -5.69 -3.54 6.80
N ALA A 210 -6.72 -3.24 7.59
CA ALA A 210 -6.56 -3.02 9.03
C ALA A 210 -6.12 -4.30 9.77
N ASP A 211 -6.39 -5.47 9.19
CA ASP A 211 -5.84 -6.76 9.61
C ASP A 211 -4.51 -7.04 8.86
N PRO A 212 -3.34 -6.88 9.51
CA PRO A 212 -2.05 -7.07 8.85
C PRO A 212 -1.86 -8.49 8.31
N GLY A 213 -2.57 -9.49 8.86
CA GLY A 213 -2.53 -10.87 8.38
C GLY A 213 -3.09 -11.07 6.97
N ARG A 214 -3.75 -10.06 6.40
CA ARG A 214 -4.28 -10.08 5.03
C ARG A 214 -3.38 -9.39 4.01
N ILE A 215 -2.51 -8.50 4.46
CA ILE A 215 -1.59 -7.80 3.56
C ILE A 215 -0.67 -8.83 2.88
N GLY A 216 -0.50 -8.69 1.57
CA GLY A 216 0.26 -9.63 0.75
C GLY A 216 -0.48 -10.93 0.38
N ARG A 217 -1.72 -11.13 0.83
CA ARG A 217 -2.58 -12.23 0.34
C ARG A 217 -3.35 -11.81 -0.91
N ASN A 218 -3.64 -12.76 -1.77
CA ASN A 218 -4.49 -12.52 -2.93
C ASN A 218 -5.92 -13.01 -2.67
N VAL A 219 -6.90 -12.10 -2.69
CA VAL A 219 -8.30 -12.41 -2.36
C VAL A 219 -8.99 -13.34 -3.36
N VAL A 220 -8.44 -13.49 -4.56
CA VAL A 220 -8.98 -14.34 -5.63
C VAL A 220 -8.34 -15.72 -5.61
N THR A 221 -7.04 -15.82 -5.28
CA THR A 221 -6.28 -17.06 -5.44
C THR A 221 -5.85 -17.72 -4.13
N ASP A 222 -5.88 -17.02 -2.98
CA ASP A 222 -5.52 -17.61 -1.69
C ASP A 222 -6.67 -18.51 -1.16
N PRO A 223 -6.41 -19.80 -0.88
CA PRO A 223 -7.40 -20.74 -0.36
C PRO A 223 -8.11 -20.28 0.93
N ALA A 224 -7.51 -19.36 1.69
CA ALA A 224 -8.14 -18.76 2.86
C ALA A 224 -9.49 -18.09 2.56
N TYR A 225 -9.75 -17.69 1.31
CA TYR A 225 -10.98 -17.02 0.90
C TYR A 225 -12.04 -17.95 0.28
N GLU A 226 -11.77 -19.26 0.09
CA GLU A 226 -12.71 -20.20 -0.52
C GLU A 226 -14.06 -20.30 0.22
N GLY A 227 -14.06 -20.05 1.53
CA GLY A 227 -15.27 -20.02 2.36
C GLY A 227 -16.16 -18.79 2.18
N TYR A 228 -15.74 -17.82 1.35
CA TYR A 228 -16.41 -16.51 1.19
C TYR A 228 -16.70 -16.17 -0.29
N PRO A 229 -17.49 -16.98 -1.01
CA PRO A 229 -17.68 -16.82 -2.46
C PRO A 229 -18.29 -15.47 -2.88
N GLU A 230 -19.19 -14.88 -2.08
CA GLU A 230 -19.73 -13.54 -2.36
C GLU A 230 -18.66 -12.45 -2.26
N PHE A 231 -17.73 -12.58 -1.30
CA PHE A 231 -16.61 -11.67 -1.15
C PHE A 231 -15.65 -11.80 -2.34
N VAL A 232 -15.28 -13.02 -2.71
CA VAL A 232 -14.40 -13.28 -3.87
C VAL A 232 -15.01 -12.72 -5.16
N ALA A 233 -16.29 -12.99 -5.43
CA ALA A 233 -16.97 -12.45 -6.62
C ALA A 233 -17.03 -10.91 -6.61
N THR A 234 -17.19 -10.29 -5.44
CA THR A 234 -17.13 -8.83 -5.32
C THR A 234 -15.71 -8.30 -5.54
N ALA A 235 -14.69 -9.00 -5.04
CA ALA A 235 -13.30 -8.63 -5.25
C ALA A 235 -12.88 -8.75 -6.72
N GLU A 236 -13.32 -9.78 -7.45
CA GLU A 236 -13.12 -9.90 -8.89
C GLU A 236 -13.70 -8.68 -9.64
N ARG A 237 -14.90 -8.23 -9.24
CA ARG A 237 -15.50 -7.01 -9.79
C ARG A 237 -14.71 -5.76 -9.45
N ILE A 238 -14.26 -5.61 -8.20
CA ILE A 238 -13.40 -4.48 -7.79
C ILE A 238 -12.11 -4.49 -8.62
N GLY A 239 -11.53 -5.65 -8.90
CA GLY A 239 -10.35 -5.80 -9.75
C GLY A 239 -10.60 -5.35 -11.19
N ALA A 240 -11.72 -5.77 -11.78
CA ALA A 240 -12.08 -5.49 -13.17
C ALA A 240 -12.60 -4.06 -13.42
N GLU A 241 -13.32 -3.47 -12.46
CA GLU A 241 -13.98 -2.18 -12.62
C GLU A 241 -13.16 -1.06 -11.94
N PRO A 242 -12.79 0.03 -12.63
CA PRO A 242 -11.94 1.08 -12.04
C PRO A 242 -12.64 1.87 -10.92
N ALA A 243 -13.96 1.88 -10.88
CA ALA A 243 -14.76 2.41 -9.80
C ALA A 243 -16.14 1.75 -9.80
N GLY A 244 -16.79 1.72 -8.64
CA GLY A 244 -18.13 1.16 -8.53
C GLY A 244 -18.59 1.00 -7.09
N SER A 245 -19.71 0.28 -6.94
CA SER A 245 -20.26 -0.11 -5.66
C SER A 245 -20.85 -1.50 -5.73
N GLY A 246 -20.98 -2.13 -4.57
CA GLY A 246 -21.50 -3.49 -4.44
C GLY A 246 -21.70 -3.86 -2.98
N SER A 247 -21.96 -5.13 -2.73
CA SER A 247 -22.08 -5.63 -1.38
C SER A 247 -21.77 -7.12 -1.33
N TYR A 248 -21.29 -7.59 -0.19
CA TYR A 248 -21.14 -9.00 0.12
C TYR A 248 -21.55 -9.26 1.57
N THR A 249 -21.82 -10.51 1.90
CA THR A 249 -22.17 -10.91 3.27
C THR A 249 -21.02 -11.68 3.92
N ILE A 250 -20.66 -11.32 5.15
CA ILE A 250 -19.68 -12.09 5.94
C ILE A 250 -20.34 -12.59 7.22
N ALA A 251 -20.19 -13.88 7.49
CA ALA A 251 -20.51 -14.47 8.78
C ALA A 251 -19.20 -14.74 9.55
N PRO A 252 -18.88 -13.98 10.61
CA PRO A 252 -17.76 -14.33 11.47
C PRO A 252 -18.08 -15.65 12.22
N PRO A 253 -17.06 -16.44 12.65
CA PRO A 253 -17.29 -17.67 13.39
C PRO A 253 -18.15 -17.44 14.64
N GLY A 254 -19.28 -18.15 14.71
CA GLY A 254 -20.22 -18.03 15.83
C GLY A 254 -21.05 -16.74 15.84
N GLY A 255 -20.94 -15.88 14.82
CA GLY A 255 -21.72 -14.66 14.67
C GLY A 255 -22.77 -14.74 13.57
N ALA A 256 -23.67 -13.75 13.56
CA ALA A 256 -24.65 -13.59 12.49
C ALA A 256 -23.99 -13.05 11.22
N ALA A 257 -24.55 -13.41 10.08
CA ALA A 257 -24.19 -12.83 8.80
C ALA A 257 -24.45 -11.31 8.79
N VAL A 258 -23.43 -10.52 8.44
CA VAL A 258 -23.50 -9.07 8.33
C VAL A 258 -23.27 -8.68 6.88
N LYS A 259 -24.18 -7.85 6.33
CA LYS A 259 -24.04 -7.29 5.00
C LYS A 259 -23.01 -6.16 5.03
N GLN A 260 -22.08 -6.19 4.09
CA GLN A 260 -21.05 -5.16 3.91
C GLN A 260 -21.34 -4.43 2.60
N GLU A 261 -21.62 -3.13 2.68
CA GLU A 261 -21.77 -2.26 1.51
C GLU A 261 -20.40 -1.70 1.14
N VAL A 262 -19.99 -1.85 -0.12
CA VAL A 262 -18.67 -1.39 -0.59
C VAL A 262 -18.79 -0.38 -1.71
N ALA A 263 -17.86 0.57 -1.70
CA ALA A 263 -17.61 1.50 -2.79
C ALA A 263 -16.11 1.48 -3.05
N TRP A 264 -15.72 1.49 -4.32
CA TRP A 264 -14.32 1.51 -4.70
C TRP A 264 -14.05 2.48 -5.83
N ALA A 265 -12.80 2.92 -5.88
CA ALA A 265 -12.25 3.75 -6.93
C ALA A 265 -10.76 3.42 -7.11
N THR A 266 -10.15 3.97 -8.16
CA THR A 266 -8.76 3.67 -8.51
C THR A 266 -7.85 4.84 -8.19
N ALA A 267 -6.76 4.54 -7.48
CA ALA A 267 -5.57 5.38 -7.37
C ALA A 267 -4.43 4.73 -8.18
N GLY A 268 -3.41 5.48 -8.59
CA GLY A 268 -2.31 4.91 -9.35
C GLY A 268 -1.50 5.93 -10.13
N LEU A 269 -0.39 5.48 -10.70
CA LEU A 269 0.56 6.30 -11.43
C LEU A 269 1.28 5.46 -12.50
N HIS A 270 1.61 6.04 -13.65
CA HIS A 270 2.36 5.40 -14.75
C HIS A 270 1.85 4.03 -15.20
N GLY A 271 0.52 3.86 -15.22
CA GLY A 271 -0.14 2.61 -15.63
C GLY A 271 -0.29 1.58 -14.51
N ALA A 272 0.38 1.75 -13.37
CA ALA A 272 0.06 1.01 -12.16
C ALA A 272 -1.29 1.50 -11.60
N ALA A 273 -2.12 0.59 -11.15
CA ALA A 273 -3.45 0.88 -10.64
C ALA A 273 -3.67 0.13 -9.33
N TRP A 274 -4.25 0.80 -8.34
CA TRP A 274 -4.63 0.26 -7.03
C TRP A 274 -6.11 0.55 -6.81
N ARG A 275 -6.85 -0.46 -6.37
CA ARG A 275 -8.25 -0.36 -6.00
C ARG A 275 -8.32 0.02 -4.53
N VAL A 276 -8.86 1.20 -4.25
CA VAL A 276 -9.14 1.65 -2.89
C VAL A 276 -10.60 1.38 -2.60
N VAL A 277 -10.87 0.69 -1.50
CA VAL A 277 -12.20 0.20 -1.14
C VAL A 277 -12.58 0.76 0.21
N VAL A 278 -13.78 1.35 0.31
CA VAL A 278 -14.38 1.74 1.58
C VAL A 278 -15.60 0.88 1.81
N VAL A 279 -15.70 0.35 3.03
CA VAL A 279 -16.71 -0.61 3.47
C VAL A 279 -17.56 0.03 4.56
N ARG A 280 -18.87 -0.19 4.51
CA ARG A 280 -19.82 0.11 5.58
C ARG A 280 -20.50 -1.19 6.00
N ALA A 281 -20.36 -1.55 7.27
CA ALA A 281 -21.17 -2.62 7.84
C ALA A 281 -22.63 -2.16 8.00
N GLY A 282 -23.56 -3.00 7.55
CA GLY A 282 -25.01 -2.83 7.73
C GLY A 282 -25.52 -3.31 9.08
#